data_AF-A0A5K1EGK5-F1
#
_entry.id   AF-A0A5K1EGK5-F1
#
_cell.length_a   1.000
_cell.length_b   1.000
_cell.length_c   1.000
_cell.angle_alpha   90.00
_cell.angle_beta   90.00
_cell.angle_gamma   90.00
#
_symmetry.space_group_name_H-M   'P 1'
#
loop_
_entity.id
_entity.type
_entity.pdbx_description
1 polymer ?
#
loop_
_entity_poly.entity_id
_entity_poly.type
_entity_poly.pdbx_seq_one_letter_code
_entity_poly.pdbx_strand_id
1 'polypeptide(L)' 'AEEYFQRAARAEPVDAEALVRYANFLWLARKDFSLAEETFLEAIGADPSNTFYAGNYAHFLWNTGGEDTCFPLDEA' A
#
# COMPACT_ATOMS: atom_id res chain seq x y z
N ALA A 1 -14.35 -9.21 3.53
CA ALA A 1 -13.57 -7.96 3.68
C ALA A 1 -12.79 -7.67 2.40
N GLU A 2 -11.97 -8.61 1.94
CA GLU A 2 -11.12 -8.48 0.74
C GLU A 2 -11.88 -8.10 -0.55
N GLU A 3 -12.99 -8.77 -0.88
CA GLU A 3 -13.78 -8.44 -2.07
C GLU A 3 -14.38 -7.01 -2.02
N TYR A 4 -14.75 -6.53 -0.83
CA TYR A 4 -15.27 -5.18 -0.64
C TYR A 4 -14.18 -4.13 -0.79
N PHE A 5 -12.98 -4.41 -0.28
CA PHE A 5 -11.83 -3.54 -0.47
C PHE A 5 -11.40 -3.48 -1.92
N GLN A 6 -11.36 -4.61 -2.63
CA GLN A 6 -11.00 -4.64 -4.05
C GLN A 6 -11.99 -3.86 -4.92
N ARG A 7 -13.29 -3.97 -4.63
CA ARG A 7 -14.34 -3.19 -5.32
C ARG A 7 -14.25 -1.70 -5.00
N ALA A 8 -13.97 -1.33 -3.75
CA ALA A 8 -13.83 0.08 -3.35
C ALA A 8 -12.55 0.72 -3.94
N ALA A 9 -11.45 -0.01 -3.92
CA ALA A 9 -10.16 0.39 -4.49
C ALA A 9 -10.24 0.62 -6.02
N ARG A 10 -11.02 -0.20 -6.73
CA ARG A 10 -11.17 -0.13 -8.20
C ARG A 10 -12.44 0.59 -8.67
N ALA A 11 -13.18 1.22 -7.76
CA ALA A 11 -14.29 2.08 -8.15
C ALA A 11 -13.75 3.33 -8.83
N GLU A 12 -14.41 3.82 -9.89
CA GLU A 12 -14.05 5.09 -10.52
C GLU A 12 -14.83 6.27 -9.90
N PRO A 13 -14.14 7.37 -9.53
CA PRO A 13 -12.70 7.57 -9.57
C PRO A 13 -11.96 6.77 -8.49
N VAL A 14 -10.75 6.32 -8.80
CA VAL A 14 -9.91 5.54 -7.89
C VAL A 14 -9.72 6.29 -6.58
N ASP A 15 -10.19 5.69 -5.49
CA ASP A 15 -10.08 6.25 -4.15
C ASP A 15 -8.75 5.82 -3.53
N ALA A 16 -7.77 6.73 -3.54
CA ALA A 16 -6.44 6.52 -2.96
C ALA A 16 -6.51 6.23 -1.45
N GLU A 17 -7.52 6.74 -0.73
CA GLU A 17 -7.72 6.43 0.68
C GLU A 17 -8.22 4.98 0.86
N ALA A 18 -9.13 4.53 0.00
CA ALA A 18 -9.58 3.14 0.01
C ALA A 18 -8.43 2.17 -0.31
N LEU A 19 -7.55 2.52 -1.26
CA LEU A 19 -6.35 1.73 -1.59
C LEU A 19 -5.40 1.61 -0.40
N VAL A 20 -5.05 2.72 0.28
CA VAL A 20 -4.17 2.66 1.47
C VAL A 20 -4.79 1.87 2.61
N ARG A 21 -6.11 1.94 2.81
CA ARG A 21 -6.80 1.11 3.81
C ARG A 21 -6.74 -0.37 3.44
N TYR A 22 -6.86 -0.70 2.15
CA TYR A 22 -6.72 -2.07 1.67
C TYR A 22 -5.28 -2.60 1.82
N ALA A 23 -4.29 -1.80 1.44
CA ALA A 23 -2.87 -2.12 1.60
C ALA A 23 -2.52 -2.42 3.07
N ASN A 24 -3.01 -1.60 4.00
CA ASN A 24 -2.87 -1.85 5.44
C ASN A 24 -3.55 -3.14 5.89
N PHE A 25 -4.72 -3.49 5.34
CA PHE A 25 -5.39 -4.76 5.65
C PHE A 25 -4.57 -5.97 5.14
N LEU A 26 -4.05 -5.90 3.92
CA LEU A 26 -3.19 -6.94 3.35
C LEU A 26 -1.94 -7.15 4.20
N TRP A 27 -1.30 -6.05 4.60
CA TRP A 27 -0.12 -6.08 5.45
C TRP A 27 -0.40 -6.60 6.86
N LEU A 28 -1.35 -5.98 7.59
CA LEU A 28 -1.54 -6.26 9.00
C LEU A 28 -2.30 -7.56 9.25
N ALA A 29 -3.33 -7.83 8.45
CA ALA A 29 -4.23 -8.97 8.65
C ALA A 29 -3.85 -10.18 7.80
N ARG A 30 -3.53 -10.00 6.52
CA ARG A 30 -3.21 -11.12 5.61
C ARG A 30 -1.74 -11.52 5.61
N LYS A 31 -0.85 -10.62 6.07
CA LYS A 31 0.62 -10.78 5.97
C LYS A 31 1.08 -10.98 4.52
N ASP A 32 0.34 -10.40 3.57
CA ASP A 32 0.67 -10.41 2.16
C ASP A 32 1.41 -9.11 1.84
N PHE A 33 2.74 -9.15 1.98
CA PHE A 33 3.58 -7.95 1.85
C PHE A 33 3.71 -7.50 0.40
N SER A 34 3.80 -8.43 -0.56
CA SER A 34 3.91 -8.11 -1.98
C SER A 34 2.67 -7.39 -2.50
N LEU A 35 1.47 -7.92 -2.21
CA LEU A 35 0.24 -7.26 -2.65
C LEU A 35 -0.02 -5.97 -1.88
N ALA A 36 0.40 -5.87 -0.61
CA ALA A 36 0.33 -4.63 0.14
C ALA A 36 1.21 -3.54 -0.48
N GLU A 37 2.45 -3.86 -0.87
CA GLU A 37 3.37 -2.93 -1.55
C GLU A 37 2.77 -2.43 -2.87
N GLU A 38 2.31 -3.33 -3.74
CA GLU A 38 1.67 -2.96 -5.01
C GLU A 38 0.49 -2.00 -4.78
N THR A 39 -0.35 -2.30 -3.78
CA THR A 39 -1.52 -1.48 -3.46
C THR A 39 -1.14 -0.11 -2.88
N PHE A 40 -0.06 -0.02 -2.07
CA PHE A 40 0.46 1.27 -1.58
C PHE A 40 0.96 2.15 -2.72
N LEU A 41 1.68 1.57 -3.68
CA LEU A 41 2.17 2.27 -4.86
C LEU A 41 1.03 2.74 -5.76
N GLU A 42 -0.01 1.93 -5.93
CA GLU A 42 -1.23 2.32 -6.66
C GLU A 42 -1.91 3.53 -6.00
N ALA A 43 -2.00 3.56 -4.66
CA ALA A 43 -2.57 4.70 -3.93
C ALA A 43 -1.76 6.00 -4.13
N ILE A 44 -0.43 5.91 -4.08
CA ILE A 44 0.46 7.04 -4.35
C ILE A 44 0.33 7.51 -5.81
N GLY A 45 0.17 6.58 -6.75
CA GLY A 45 -0.05 6.91 -8.15
C GLY A 45 -1.40 7.58 -8.43
N ALA A 46 -2.44 7.22 -7.67
CA ALA A 46 -3.77 7.80 -7.79
C ALA A 46 -3.85 9.25 -7.29
N ASP A 47 -3.11 9.61 -6.25
CA ASP A 47 -2.94 11.00 -5.80
C ASP A 47 -1.52 11.26 -5.28
N PRO A 48 -0.59 11.60 -6.19
CA PRO A 48 0.81 11.82 -5.85
C PRO A 48 1.04 13.12 -5.08
N SER A 49 0.04 14.01 -5.01
CA SER A 49 0.14 15.28 -4.28
C SER A 49 -0.04 15.12 -2.78
N ASN A 50 -0.66 14.01 -2.36
CA ASN A 50 -1.01 13.75 -0.99
C ASN A 50 0.05 12.91 -0.27
N THR A 51 0.78 13.57 0.63
CA THR A 51 1.88 12.96 1.39
C THR A 51 1.41 11.91 2.40
N PHE A 52 0.10 11.83 2.70
CA PHE A 52 -0.46 10.82 3.59
C PHE A 52 -0.18 9.40 3.08
N TYR A 53 -0.30 9.16 1.78
CA TYR A 53 -0.11 7.83 1.19
C TYR A 53 1.36 7.41 1.20
N ALA A 54 2.27 8.35 0.86
CA ALA A 54 3.71 8.14 0.98
C ALA A 54 4.13 7.86 2.43
N GLY A 55 3.53 8.54 3.41
CA GLY A 55 3.79 8.29 4.84
C GLY A 55 3.35 6.89 5.29
N ASN A 56 2.20 6.40 4.82
CA ASN A 56 1.76 5.04 5.11
C ASN A 56 2.69 4.00 4.47
N TYR A 57 3.13 4.24 3.24
CA TYR A 57 4.07 3.35 2.57
C TYR A 57 5.43 3.31 3.28
N ALA A 58 5.97 4.46 3.70
CA ALA A 58 7.19 4.51 4.50
C ALA A 58 7.05 3.74 5.82
N HIS A 59 5.89 3.84 6.48
CA HIS A 59 5.60 3.07 7.69
C HIS A 59 5.57 1.55 7.42
N PHE A 60 4.98 1.13 6.30
CA PHE A 60 5.02 -0.26 5.86
C PHE A 60 6.46 -0.74 5.69
N LEU A 61 7.28 -0.03 4.91
CA LEU A 61 8.69 -0.38 4.67
C LEU A 61 9.50 -0.47 5.96
N TRP A 62 9.33 0.49 6.87
CA TRP A 62 10.02 0.49 8.16
C TRP A 62 9.72 -0.76 8.99
N ASN A 63 8.50 -1.27 8.93
CA ASN A 63 8.09 -2.43 9.75
C ASN A 63 8.36 -3.78 9.07
N THR A 64 8.45 -3.82 7.74
CA THR A 64 8.76 -5.05 7.00
C THR A 64 10.25 -5.21 6.72
N GLY A 65 11.08 -4.23 7.12
CA GLY A 65 12.53 -4.24 6.94
C GLY A 65 12.97 -3.96 5.51
N GLY A 66 12.05 -3.78 4.56
CA GLY A 66 12.37 -3.65 3.13
C GLY A 66 12.94 -4.92 2.48
N GLU A 67 13.16 -6.01 3.25
CA GLU A 67 13.91 -7.20 2.83
C GLU A 67 13.17 -8.06 1.77
N ASP A 68 11.83 -8.02 1.75
CA ASP A 68 10.98 -8.73 0.77
C ASP A 68 10.29 -7.78 -0.24
N THR A 69 10.75 -6.52 -0.30
CA THR A 69 10.15 -5.50 -1.17
C THR A 69 10.91 -5.40 -2.49
N CYS A 70 10.23 -4.96 -3.55
CA CYS A 70 10.86 -4.78 -4.87
C CYS A 70 11.94 -3.68 -4.87
N PHE A 71 12.05 -2.91 -3.77
CA PHE A 71 13.09 -1.93 -3.50
C PHE A 71 13.85 -2.28 -2.21
N PRO A 72 14.72 -3.32 -2.23
CA PRO A 72 15.56 -3.63 -1.09
C PRO A 72 16.38 -2.39 -0.71
N LEU A 73 16.36 -2.04 0.57
CA LEU A 73 17.02 -0.84 1.11
C LEU A 73 18.53 -1.02 1.35
N ASP A 74 19.10 -2.13 0.91
CA ASP A 74 20.54 -2.41 0.95
C ASP A 74 21.21 -1.73 -0.27
N GLU A 75 22.24 -0.89 -0.18
CA GLU A 75 23.26 -0.65 0.84
C GLU A 75 23.66 0.85 0.82
N ALA A 76 23.89 1.44 2.00
CA ALA A 76 24.68 2.66 2.17
C ALA A 76 25.94 2.35 2.99
#